data_AF-A0AAA9ZWM5-F1
#
_entry.id   AF-A0AAA9ZWM5-F1
#
_cell.length_a   1.000
_cell.length_b   1.000
_cell.length_c   1.000
_cell.angle_alpha   90.00
_cell.angle_beta   90.00
_cell.angle_gamma   90.00
#
_symmetry.space_group_name_H-M   'P 1'
#
loop_
_entity.id
_entity.type
_entity.pdbx_description
1 polymer ?
#
loop_
_entity_poly.entity_id
_entity_poly.type
_entity_poly.pdbx_seq_one_letter_code
_entity_poly.pdbx_strand_id
1 'polypeptide(L)'
;MMAFRRVYSVCLRQQLALETSYSVSRRILAVGAGNLVDGRRPITSSTITGEKLATATKAVQKHDWNRAVSEAEKIVGYPTSFLSLRWLLSDEIANVALHLRKLVGSNHPLLKTAKTLIYSDKNQQAWGLIVLLVSKAAGHADTIPEMEQDKSAGVLHSQRALAEVTEMIRTSHLIHQGMINLQSMDNAGNDLSGDSEMIFGNKMALLGGDYLLANACQQIANFRNQDLNMLISSAFRDLAESNFIGDRDEQNLPLPSKPTSAVAGKSSPDCSLEELGFGDLEDNTQPMSMESAMGNPEKEWSLRHVLGGGSLLGKSCQGALMLAGQPEELQKQGYLFGRHLSLAWQACIDLQPFLHSNLPAGSQFSLVSAPVLYHLEYDPSIYAAIEKGRKSVDAIDYPSLHRAIGTGPGLERTKNLMRKHSIAAMQVLDRLPPTDARTALQNIILAMQEL
;
A
#
# COMPACT_ATOMS: atom_id res chain seq x y z
N MET A 1 5.60 -2.11 -30.72
CA MET A 1 6.87 -1.33 -30.70
C MET A 1 6.70 0.16 -30.39
N MET A 2 5.60 0.83 -30.77
CA MET A 2 5.38 2.26 -30.43
C MET A 2 4.99 2.53 -28.97
N ALA A 3 4.30 1.60 -28.28
CA ALA A 3 3.95 1.73 -26.86
C ALA A 3 5.19 1.66 -25.93
N PHE A 4 6.13 0.75 -26.21
CA PHE A 4 7.41 0.65 -25.52
C PHE A 4 8.26 1.93 -25.63
N ARG A 5 8.22 2.63 -26.78
CA ARG A 5 8.89 3.92 -26.95
C ARG A 5 8.28 5.03 -26.08
N ARG A 6 6.97 4.99 -25.80
CA ARG A 6 6.31 6.00 -24.95
C ARG A 6 6.68 5.80 -23.48
N VAL A 7 6.65 4.56 -22.98
CA VAL A 7 7.05 4.22 -21.60
C VAL A 7 8.53 4.54 -21.35
N TYR A 8 9.43 4.18 -22.27
CA TYR A 8 10.85 4.56 -22.14
C TYR A 8 11.09 6.08 -22.26
N SER A 9 10.29 6.81 -23.05
CA SER A 9 10.45 8.26 -23.17
C SER A 9 10.06 9.04 -21.92
N VAL A 10 9.18 8.48 -21.07
CA VAL A 10 8.79 9.07 -19.79
C VAL A 10 9.93 8.91 -18.77
N CYS A 11 10.53 7.71 -18.67
CA CYS A 11 11.74 7.49 -17.87
C CYS A 11 12.90 8.42 -18.27
N LEU A 12 13.12 8.61 -19.58
CA LEU A 12 14.22 9.46 -20.06
C LEU A 12 14.00 10.96 -19.76
N ARG A 13 12.75 11.44 -19.76
CA ARG A 13 12.41 12.83 -19.42
C ARG A 13 12.56 13.12 -17.92
N GLN A 14 12.30 12.13 -17.05
CA GLN A 14 12.58 12.26 -15.61
C GLN A 14 14.07 12.39 -15.31
N GLN A 15 14.92 11.71 -16.08
CA GLN A 15 16.37 11.77 -15.89
C GLN A 15 16.99 13.13 -16.28
N LEU A 16 16.43 13.80 -17.30
CA LEU A 16 16.86 15.15 -17.74
C LEU A 16 16.37 16.29 -16.83
N ALA A 17 15.23 16.11 -16.14
CA ALA A 17 14.74 17.09 -15.17
C ALA A 17 15.61 17.15 -13.91
N LEU A 18 16.27 16.05 -13.56
CA LEU A 18 17.20 16.00 -12.42
C LEU A 18 18.48 16.81 -12.69
N GLU A 19 18.99 16.85 -13.92
CA GLU A 19 20.27 17.51 -14.24
C GLU A 19 20.21 19.05 -14.26
N THR A 20 19.04 19.64 -14.50
CA THR A 20 18.89 21.11 -14.60
C THR A 20 18.80 21.82 -13.25
N SER A 21 18.50 21.09 -12.17
CA SER A 21 18.43 21.65 -10.81
C SER A 21 19.81 21.83 -10.13
N TYR A 22 20.90 21.37 -10.75
CA TYR A 22 22.25 21.28 -10.17
C TYR A 22 23.05 22.61 -10.12
N SER A 23 22.61 23.70 -10.73
CA SER A 23 23.49 24.86 -10.99
C SER A 23 23.40 26.04 -10.02
N VAL A 24 22.48 26.06 -9.05
CA VAL A 24 22.11 27.33 -8.37
C VAL A 24 22.55 27.47 -6.90
N SER A 25 23.04 26.45 -6.19
CA SER A 25 23.24 26.61 -4.73
C SER A 25 24.57 26.07 -4.22
N ARG A 26 25.66 26.76 -4.56
CA ARG A 26 26.90 26.76 -3.77
C ARG A 26 27.19 28.18 -3.28
N ARG A 27 26.97 28.45 -1.99
CA ARG A 27 27.73 29.44 -1.20
C ARG A 27 27.35 29.36 0.29
N ILE A 28 28.39 29.28 1.14
CA ILE A 28 28.46 29.55 2.60
C ILE A 28 28.31 28.28 3.48
N LEU A 29 29.42 27.61 3.89
CA LEU A 29 30.26 27.81 5.10
C LEU A 29 29.46 27.61 6.42
N ALA A 30 29.61 26.52 7.19
CA ALA A 30 30.76 26.00 7.98
C ALA A 30 30.71 26.38 9.47
N VAL A 31 31.12 25.40 10.29
CA VAL A 31 31.66 25.47 11.68
C VAL A 31 30.70 25.13 12.84
N GLY A 32 31.04 24.04 13.56
CA GLY A 32 31.17 24.10 15.02
C GLY A 32 30.38 23.09 15.85
N ALA A 33 30.85 21.84 15.90
CA ALA A 33 30.43 20.83 16.89
C ALA A 33 31.27 20.90 18.18
N GLY A 34 30.72 20.44 19.31
CA GLY A 34 31.48 20.31 20.56
C GLY A 34 30.73 19.72 21.77
N ASN A 35 30.58 18.39 21.76
CA ASN A 35 30.72 17.42 22.87
C ASN A 35 30.00 17.57 24.24
N LEU A 36 29.02 16.68 24.46
CA LEU A 36 29.11 15.37 25.18
C LEU A 36 29.68 15.24 26.62
N VAL A 37 29.10 14.20 27.26
CA VAL A 37 29.52 13.36 28.41
C VAL A 37 29.19 13.98 29.80
N ASP A 38 28.62 13.31 30.81
CA ASP A 38 28.61 11.90 31.18
C ASP A 38 27.56 11.67 32.29
N GLY A 39 27.25 10.40 32.58
CA GLY A 39 27.16 10.03 34.00
C GLY A 39 25.97 9.20 34.48
N ARG A 40 26.18 7.87 34.43
CA ARG A 40 25.93 6.90 35.52
C ARG A 40 24.52 6.28 35.70
N ARG A 41 24.56 4.95 35.55
CA ARG A 41 23.74 3.83 36.09
C ARG A 41 23.53 3.93 37.63
N PRO A 42 22.86 3.00 38.39
CA PRO A 42 22.31 1.68 38.01
C PRO A 42 21.00 1.17 38.73
N ILE A 43 20.34 0.17 38.10
CA ILE A 43 19.93 -1.19 38.61
C ILE A 43 18.78 -1.41 39.65
N THR A 44 18.06 -2.53 39.40
CA THR A 44 17.20 -3.44 40.24
C THR A 44 15.78 -3.01 40.58
N SER A 45 14.69 -3.64 40.10
CA SER A 45 14.16 -5.03 40.17
C SER A 45 13.25 -5.30 41.38
N SER A 46 11.96 -5.57 41.15
CA SER A 46 11.29 -6.85 41.48
C SER A 46 9.76 -6.72 41.55
N THR A 47 9.12 -7.56 40.73
CA THR A 47 7.88 -8.33 40.87
C THR A 47 7.02 -8.17 42.13
N ILE A 48 5.71 -7.91 41.94
CA ILE A 48 4.62 -8.49 42.76
C ILE A 48 3.42 -8.82 41.85
N THR A 49 2.95 -10.06 41.99
CA THR A 49 1.79 -10.70 41.36
C THR A 49 0.47 -10.32 42.05
N GLY A 50 -0.63 -10.29 41.30
CA GLY A 50 -1.97 -10.14 41.85
C GLY A 50 -3.05 -10.44 40.81
N GLU A 51 -3.56 -11.67 40.82
CA GLU A 51 -4.76 -12.08 40.08
C GLU A 51 -6.03 -11.52 40.74
N LYS A 52 -7.00 -11.08 39.92
CA LYS A 52 -8.45 -11.20 40.23
C LYS A 52 -9.32 -11.04 38.98
N LEU A 53 -10.15 -12.06 38.77
CA LEU A 53 -11.29 -12.21 37.85
C LEU A 53 -12.28 -11.03 37.89
N ALA A 54 -12.77 -10.57 36.72
CA ALA A 54 -14.20 -10.49 36.39
C ALA A 54 -14.49 -9.79 35.03
N THR A 55 -15.51 -10.30 34.34
CA THR A 55 -16.26 -9.78 33.17
C THR A 55 -15.62 -9.96 31.77
N ALA A 56 -16.04 -11.05 31.11
CA ALA A 56 -15.76 -11.37 29.73
C ALA A 56 -16.60 -10.53 28.75
N THR A 57 -16.07 -9.37 28.36
CA THR A 57 -16.25 -8.87 26.99
C THR A 57 -15.34 -9.70 26.11
N LYS A 58 -15.88 -10.54 25.21
CA LYS A 58 -15.06 -11.32 24.27
C LYS A 58 -14.19 -10.34 23.49
N ALA A 59 -12.89 -10.36 23.77
CA ALA A 59 -11.90 -9.71 22.95
C ALA A 59 -12.03 -10.26 21.52
N VAL A 60 -12.30 -9.39 20.56
CA VAL A 60 -12.27 -9.76 19.13
C VAL A 60 -10.81 -10.06 18.79
N GLN A 61 -10.54 -11.30 18.39
CA GLN A 61 -9.18 -11.78 18.15
C GLN A 61 -8.90 -11.84 16.65
N LYS A 62 -7.66 -11.51 16.27
CA LYS A 62 -6.93 -11.82 15.01
C LYS A 62 -7.26 -13.19 14.35
N HIS A 63 -7.91 -14.07 15.09
CA HIS A 63 -8.45 -15.36 14.70
C HIS A 63 -9.52 -15.29 13.59
N ASP A 64 -10.44 -14.31 13.61
CA ASP A 64 -11.57 -14.29 12.67
C ASP A 64 -11.16 -13.88 11.25
N TRP A 65 -10.22 -12.93 11.13
CA TRP A 65 -9.59 -12.59 9.85
C TRP A 65 -8.84 -13.79 9.23
N ASN A 66 -7.94 -14.41 10.00
CA ASN A 66 -7.16 -15.56 9.53
C ASN A 66 -8.06 -16.73 9.12
N ARG A 67 -9.19 -16.89 9.82
CA ARG A 67 -10.21 -17.88 9.45
C ARG A 67 -10.87 -17.52 8.12
N ALA A 68 -11.33 -16.28 7.94
CA ALA A 68 -11.97 -15.83 6.70
C ALA A 68 -11.04 -16.01 5.49
N VAL A 69 -9.76 -15.66 5.62
CA VAL A 69 -8.75 -15.89 4.57
C VAL A 69 -8.53 -17.38 4.31
N SER A 70 -8.42 -18.20 5.35
CA SER A 70 -8.23 -19.64 5.18
C SER A 70 -9.42 -20.33 4.52
N GLU A 71 -10.64 -19.90 4.84
CA GLU A 71 -11.87 -20.37 4.19
C GLU A 71 -11.90 -19.93 2.71
N ALA A 72 -11.53 -18.68 2.43
CA ALA A 72 -11.36 -18.18 1.08
C ALA A 72 -10.32 -18.96 0.26
N GLU A 73 -9.12 -19.21 0.80
CA GLU A 73 -8.07 -20.00 0.11
C GLU A 73 -8.57 -21.41 -0.26
N LYS A 74 -9.34 -22.05 0.62
CA LYS A 74 -9.95 -23.37 0.34
C LYS A 74 -10.92 -23.32 -0.83
N ILE A 75 -11.72 -22.26 -0.94
CA ILE A 75 -12.69 -22.08 -2.03
C ILE A 75 -11.97 -21.95 -3.37
N VAL A 76 -10.85 -21.24 -3.43
CA VAL A 76 -10.10 -21.09 -4.68
C VAL A 76 -9.28 -22.33 -5.03
N GLY A 77 -9.04 -23.22 -4.05
CA GLY A 77 -8.34 -24.48 -4.25
C GLY A 77 -6.83 -24.31 -4.47
N TYR A 78 -6.29 -23.11 -4.24
CA TYR A 78 -4.88 -22.81 -4.38
C TYR A 78 -4.43 -21.87 -3.26
N PRO A 79 -3.44 -22.23 -2.43
CA PRO A 79 -2.89 -21.30 -1.45
C PRO A 79 -2.26 -20.13 -2.21
N THR A 80 -2.77 -18.92 -2.05
CA THR A 80 -2.19 -17.74 -2.72
C THR A 80 -0.81 -17.41 -2.18
N SER A 81 -0.54 -17.80 -0.93
CA SER A 81 0.80 -17.91 -0.37
C SER A 81 1.76 -18.74 -1.23
N PHE A 82 1.29 -19.74 -1.97
CA PHE A 82 2.11 -20.48 -2.95
C PHE A 82 2.37 -19.70 -4.24
N LEU A 83 1.44 -18.86 -4.71
CA LEU A 83 1.69 -17.95 -5.84
C LEU A 83 2.83 -17.00 -5.50
N SER A 84 2.82 -16.44 -4.29
CA SER A 84 3.90 -15.61 -3.75
C SER A 84 5.22 -16.37 -3.62
N LEU A 85 5.18 -17.60 -3.12
CA LEU A 85 6.37 -18.42 -2.95
C LEU A 85 6.97 -18.88 -4.28
N ARG A 86 6.16 -19.11 -5.33
CA ARG A 86 6.64 -19.65 -6.61
C ARG A 86 7.67 -18.73 -7.28
N TRP A 87 7.47 -17.41 -7.23
CA TRP A 87 8.47 -16.46 -7.73
C TRP A 87 9.56 -16.17 -6.69
N LEU A 88 9.27 -16.18 -5.38
CA LEU A 88 10.31 -16.10 -4.34
C LEU A 88 11.32 -17.25 -4.40
N LEU A 89 10.92 -18.39 -4.96
CA LEU A 89 11.73 -19.59 -5.11
C LEU A 89 12.41 -19.71 -6.49
N SER A 90 12.34 -18.67 -7.33
CA SER A 90 13.15 -18.65 -8.57
C SER A 90 14.64 -18.61 -8.21
N ASP A 91 15.49 -19.15 -9.08
CA ASP A 91 16.95 -19.15 -8.85
C ASP A 91 17.49 -17.72 -8.65
N GLU A 92 16.89 -16.75 -9.33
CA GLU A 92 17.21 -15.33 -9.22
C GLU A 92 16.84 -14.76 -7.84
N ILE A 93 15.67 -15.11 -7.30
CA ILE A 93 15.27 -14.65 -5.96
C ILE A 93 15.98 -15.43 -4.85
N ALA A 94 16.32 -16.70 -5.05
CA ALA A 94 17.19 -17.44 -4.14
C ALA A 94 18.57 -16.77 -4.00
N ASN A 95 19.13 -16.27 -5.11
CA ASN A 95 20.35 -15.47 -5.10
C ASN A 95 20.16 -14.12 -4.38
N VAL A 96 19.01 -13.45 -4.57
CA VAL A 96 18.64 -12.25 -3.80
C VAL A 96 18.59 -12.56 -2.30
N ALA A 97 17.98 -13.67 -1.89
CA ALA A 97 17.85 -14.09 -0.50
C ALA A 97 19.21 -14.40 0.15
N LEU A 98 20.13 -15.04 -0.58
CA LEU A 98 21.52 -15.25 -0.13
C LEU A 98 22.24 -13.92 0.12
N HIS A 99 22.00 -12.94 -0.74
CA HIS A 99 22.57 -11.60 -0.60
C HIS A 99 21.90 -10.78 0.51
N LEU A 100 20.59 -10.91 0.74
CA LEU A 100 19.89 -10.30 1.87
C LEU A 100 20.47 -10.73 3.22
N ARG A 101 21.04 -11.94 3.32
CA ARG A 101 21.72 -12.39 4.54
C ARG A 101 22.90 -11.49 4.93
N LYS A 102 23.56 -10.83 3.96
CA LYS A 102 24.64 -9.86 4.23
C LYS A 102 24.12 -8.57 4.86
N LEU A 103 22.83 -8.27 4.70
CA LEU A 103 22.20 -7.13 5.36
C LEU A 103 21.75 -7.49 6.77
N VAL A 104 21.72 -8.77 7.17
CA VAL A 104 21.25 -9.17 8.51
C VAL A 104 22.17 -8.57 9.57
N GLY A 105 21.63 -7.65 10.37
CA GLY A 105 22.37 -6.85 11.34
C GLY A 105 22.48 -5.38 10.95
N SER A 106 22.28 -5.05 9.67
CA SER A 106 22.06 -3.68 9.22
C SER A 106 20.61 -3.27 9.48
N ASN A 107 20.37 -2.01 9.85
CA ASN A 107 19.02 -1.48 10.01
C ASN A 107 18.38 -1.08 8.66
N HIS A 108 18.79 -1.72 7.55
CA HIS A 108 18.33 -1.36 6.21
C HIS A 108 16.83 -1.69 6.03
N PRO A 109 15.99 -0.74 5.55
CA PRO A 109 14.53 -0.98 5.42
C PRO A 109 14.12 -2.13 4.51
N LEU A 110 14.90 -2.48 3.50
CA LEU A 110 14.70 -3.72 2.72
C LEU A 110 14.54 -4.98 3.59
N LEU A 111 15.18 -5.08 4.76
CA LEU A 111 14.95 -6.21 5.67
C LEU A 111 13.57 -6.15 6.32
N LYS A 112 13.09 -4.95 6.67
CA LYS A 112 11.72 -4.75 7.16
C LYS A 112 10.73 -5.08 6.05
N THR A 113 10.98 -4.66 4.82
CA THR A 113 10.18 -5.02 3.64
C THR A 113 10.18 -6.53 3.40
N ALA A 114 11.34 -7.18 3.38
CA ALA A 114 11.47 -8.63 3.21
C ALA A 114 10.79 -9.40 4.35
N LYS A 115 10.94 -8.95 5.59
CA LYS A 115 10.20 -9.50 6.73
C LYS A 115 8.69 -9.30 6.55
N THR A 116 8.26 -8.17 6.03
CA THR A 116 6.83 -7.91 5.76
C THR A 116 6.31 -8.82 4.65
N LEU A 117 7.14 -9.14 3.65
CA LEU A 117 6.77 -10.05 2.56
C LEU A 117 6.83 -11.54 2.97
N ILE A 118 7.72 -11.94 3.87
CA ILE A 118 7.93 -13.35 4.27
C ILE A 118 7.16 -13.71 5.54
N TYR A 119 7.19 -12.81 6.54
CA TYR A 119 6.74 -13.05 7.91
C TYR A 119 5.52 -12.24 8.33
N SER A 120 5.03 -11.28 7.53
CA SER A 120 3.72 -10.72 7.87
C SER A 120 2.71 -11.85 7.83
N ASP A 121 2.22 -12.22 9.02
CA ASP A 121 1.05 -13.06 9.25
C ASP A 121 0.02 -12.80 8.16
N LYS A 122 -0.05 -13.62 7.11
CA LYS A 122 -1.15 -13.88 6.14
C LYS A 122 -2.11 -12.73 5.74
N ASN A 123 -1.82 -11.48 6.08
CA ASN A 123 -2.76 -10.37 6.15
C ASN A 123 -2.46 -9.33 5.07
N GLN A 124 -1.39 -9.44 4.29
CA GLN A 124 -1.06 -8.41 3.27
C GLN A 124 -0.95 -8.97 1.84
N GLN A 125 -1.06 -10.30 1.69
CA GLN A 125 -0.93 -11.04 0.42
C GLN A 125 -2.26 -11.67 0.00
N ALA A 126 -3.30 -10.85 -0.04
CA ALA A 126 -4.65 -11.28 -0.42
C ALA A 126 -5.04 -10.81 -1.82
N TRP A 127 -4.20 -10.10 -2.57
CA TRP A 127 -4.67 -9.43 -3.79
C TRP A 127 -4.96 -10.42 -4.91
N GLY A 128 -4.07 -11.38 -5.12
CA GLY A 128 -4.33 -12.51 -6.00
C GLY A 128 -5.54 -13.33 -5.55
N LEU A 129 -5.72 -13.48 -4.23
CA LEU A 129 -6.87 -14.20 -3.66
C LEU A 129 -8.19 -13.49 -3.98
N ILE A 130 -8.24 -12.17 -3.76
CA ILE A 130 -9.41 -11.34 -4.08
C ILE A 130 -9.72 -11.42 -5.59
N VAL A 131 -8.71 -11.27 -6.45
CA VAL A 131 -8.89 -11.37 -7.92
C VAL A 131 -9.49 -12.72 -8.31
N LEU A 132 -9.00 -13.82 -7.70
CA LEU A 132 -9.52 -15.17 -7.97
C LEU A 132 -10.92 -15.40 -7.41
N LEU A 133 -11.23 -14.87 -6.23
CA LEU A 133 -12.57 -14.93 -5.65
C LEU A 133 -13.58 -14.16 -6.50
N VAL A 134 -13.23 -12.96 -6.98
CA VAL A 134 -14.05 -12.19 -7.92
C VAL A 134 -14.26 -12.97 -9.21
N SER A 135 -13.20 -13.58 -9.75
CA SER A 135 -13.26 -14.44 -10.94
C SER A 135 -14.26 -15.59 -10.75
N LYS A 136 -14.17 -16.29 -9.62
CA LYS A 136 -15.04 -17.43 -9.29
C LYS A 136 -16.47 -17.02 -8.97
N ALA A 137 -16.66 -15.86 -8.34
CA ALA A 137 -17.98 -15.35 -7.99
C ALA A 137 -18.77 -14.88 -9.22
N ALA A 138 -18.10 -14.24 -10.18
CA ALA A 138 -18.71 -13.80 -11.44
C ALA A 138 -18.91 -14.94 -12.45
N GLY A 139 -18.06 -15.96 -12.40
CA GLY A 139 -18.01 -17.00 -13.44
C GLY A 139 -17.50 -16.44 -14.77
N HIS A 140 -17.71 -17.19 -15.84
CA HIS A 140 -17.30 -16.82 -17.20
C HIS A 140 -18.45 -16.99 -18.20
N ALA A 141 -18.36 -16.30 -19.33
CA ALA A 141 -19.30 -16.47 -20.43
C ALA A 141 -19.17 -17.86 -21.08
N ASP A 142 -20.26 -18.36 -21.67
CA ASP A 142 -20.30 -19.65 -22.39
C ASP A 142 -19.42 -19.66 -23.65
N THR A 143 -19.04 -18.47 -24.14
CA THR A 143 -18.18 -18.30 -25.32
C THR A 143 -16.70 -18.59 -25.06
N ILE A 144 -16.29 -18.75 -23.79
CA ILE A 144 -14.90 -18.99 -23.43
C ILE A 144 -14.49 -20.43 -23.77
N PRO A 145 -13.38 -20.66 -24.51
CA PRO A 145 -12.94 -22.00 -24.90
C PRO A 145 -12.72 -22.93 -23.71
N GLU A 146 -13.10 -24.20 -23.83
CA GLU A 146 -12.90 -25.19 -22.75
C GLU A 146 -11.44 -25.33 -22.30
N MET A 147 -10.49 -25.15 -23.21
CA MET A 147 -9.05 -25.22 -22.91
C MET A 147 -8.58 -24.09 -21.96
N GLU A 148 -9.28 -22.96 -21.94
CA GLU A 148 -9.01 -21.87 -20.98
C GLU A 148 -9.59 -22.15 -19.60
N GLN A 149 -10.55 -23.08 -19.50
CA GLN A 149 -11.29 -23.35 -18.26
C GLN A 149 -10.56 -24.38 -17.39
N ASP A 150 -10.10 -23.98 -16.21
CA ASP A 150 -9.72 -24.93 -15.17
C ASP A 150 -11.00 -25.39 -14.44
N LYS A 151 -11.66 -26.42 -14.98
CA LYS A 151 -12.92 -26.96 -14.45
C LYS A 151 -12.80 -27.41 -12.99
N SER A 152 -11.60 -27.78 -12.53
CA SER A 152 -11.37 -28.21 -11.15
C SER A 152 -11.34 -27.03 -10.17
N ALA A 153 -10.77 -25.90 -10.59
CA ALA A 153 -10.69 -24.69 -9.76
C ALA A 153 -11.90 -23.76 -9.92
N GLY A 154 -12.61 -23.85 -11.05
CA GLY A 154 -13.74 -22.97 -11.38
C GLY A 154 -13.30 -21.55 -11.75
N VAL A 155 -12.11 -21.40 -12.33
CA VAL A 155 -11.54 -20.12 -12.81
C VAL A 155 -10.78 -20.37 -14.12
N LEU A 156 -10.48 -19.32 -14.88
CA LEU A 156 -9.70 -19.41 -16.12
C LEU A 156 -8.19 -19.42 -15.83
N HIS A 157 -7.41 -20.10 -16.70
CA HIS A 157 -5.95 -20.07 -16.64
C HIS A 157 -5.41 -18.64 -16.75
N SER A 158 -6.00 -17.85 -17.65
CA SER A 158 -5.69 -16.43 -17.83
C SER A 158 -6.03 -15.58 -16.60
N GLN A 159 -7.13 -15.86 -15.90
CA GLN A 159 -7.47 -15.19 -14.63
C GLN A 159 -6.47 -15.53 -13.52
N ARG A 160 -6.01 -16.78 -13.44
CA ARG A 160 -4.95 -17.19 -12.50
C ARG A 160 -3.63 -16.48 -12.80
N ALA A 161 -3.23 -16.44 -14.06
CA ALA A 161 -2.04 -15.70 -14.46
C ALA A 161 -2.17 -14.20 -14.13
N LEU A 162 -3.36 -13.60 -14.29
CA LEU A 162 -3.57 -12.19 -13.92
C LEU A 162 -3.47 -11.95 -12.40
N ALA A 163 -3.95 -12.89 -11.58
CA ALA A 163 -3.77 -12.84 -10.13
C ALA A 163 -2.29 -12.90 -9.73
N GLU A 164 -1.47 -13.72 -10.42
CA GLU A 164 -0.02 -13.76 -10.25
C GLU A 164 0.66 -12.46 -10.65
N VAL A 165 0.33 -11.92 -11.82
CA VAL A 165 0.82 -10.61 -12.29
C VAL A 165 0.53 -9.52 -11.27
N THR A 166 -0.66 -9.53 -10.69
CA THR A 166 -1.08 -8.54 -9.68
C THR A 166 -0.20 -8.59 -8.44
N GLU A 167 0.07 -9.79 -7.91
CA GLU A 167 0.96 -9.98 -6.77
C GLU A 167 2.41 -9.63 -7.09
N MET A 168 2.89 -9.92 -8.31
CA MET A 168 4.25 -9.54 -8.74
C MET A 168 4.42 -8.01 -8.80
N ILE A 169 3.46 -7.28 -9.37
CA ILE A 169 3.50 -5.81 -9.44
C ILE A 169 3.44 -5.22 -8.03
N ARG A 170 2.53 -5.69 -7.18
CA ARG A 170 2.41 -5.23 -5.78
C ARG A 170 3.70 -5.49 -5.01
N THR A 171 4.27 -6.68 -5.13
CA THR A 171 5.52 -7.03 -4.45
C THR A 171 6.68 -6.17 -4.94
N SER A 172 6.81 -6.01 -6.26
CA SER A 172 7.81 -5.13 -6.88
C SER A 172 7.76 -3.72 -6.28
N HIS A 173 6.57 -3.14 -6.22
CA HIS A 173 6.34 -1.82 -5.62
C HIS A 173 6.76 -1.76 -4.15
N LEU A 174 6.39 -2.76 -3.33
CA LEU A 174 6.79 -2.82 -1.92
C LEU A 174 8.32 -2.94 -1.75
N ILE A 175 8.99 -3.72 -2.61
CA ILE A 175 10.45 -3.84 -2.62
C ILE A 175 11.10 -2.49 -2.94
N HIS A 176 10.64 -1.79 -3.98
CA HIS A 176 11.14 -0.46 -4.34
C HIS A 176 10.89 0.59 -3.25
N GLN A 177 9.77 0.51 -2.53
CA GLN A 177 9.51 1.36 -1.36
C GLN A 177 10.45 1.09 -0.17
N GLY A 178 11.17 -0.04 -0.15
CA GLY A 178 12.17 -0.36 0.85
C GLY A 178 13.53 0.34 0.66
N MET A 179 13.66 1.19 -0.37
CA MET A 179 14.87 1.96 -0.65
C MET A 179 14.99 3.19 0.24
N ILE A 180 16.22 3.55 0.61
CA ILE A 180 16.52 4.74 1.42
C ILE A 180 17.39 5.75 0.68
N ASN A 181 17.23 7.04 0.97
CA ASN A 181 18.17 8.06 0.51
C ASN A 181 19.44 8.00 1.35
N LEU A 182 20.58 7.70 0.70
CA LEU A 182 21.84 7.43 1.39
C LEU A 182 22.71 8.67 1.63
N GLN A 183 22.53 9.73 0.86
CA GLN A 183 23.43 10.88 0.88
C GLN A 183 22.66 12.19 0.76
N SER A 184 23.03 13.18 1.58
CA SER A 184 22.81 14.57 1.16
C SER A 184 23.72 14.83 -0.03
N MET A 185 23.24 15.59 -1.01
CA MET A 185 24.01 15.93 -2.22
C MET A 185 25.39 16.54 -1.91
N ASP A 186 25.58 17.07 -0.71
CA ASP A 186 26.79 17.76 -0.28
C ASP A 186 27.97 16.83 0.07
N ASN A 187 27.68 15.56 0.42
CA ASN A 187 28.68 14.60 0.91
C ASN A 187 28.94 13.42 -0.05
N ALA A 188 28.44 13.52 -1.28
CA ALA A 188 28.62 12.47 -2.29
C ALA A 188 30.10 12.15 -2.53
N GLY A 189 30.54 10.96 -2.10
CA GLY A 189 31.89 10.42 -2.33
C GLY A 189 32.86 10.42 -1.14
N ASN A 190 32.45 10.85 0.05
CA ASN A 190 33.37 11.01 1.20
C ASN A 190 33.26 9.97 2.34
N ASP A 191 32.25 9.10 2.36
CA ASP A 191 32.12 8.06 3.40
C ASP A 191 31.81 6.69 2.77
N LEU A 192 32.64 5.68 3.03
CA LEU A 192 32.63 4.41 2.26
C LEU A 192 32.43 3.15 3.10
N SER A 193 32.52 3.21 4.43
CA SER A 193 32.50 2.00 5.27
C SER A 193 31.10 1.62 5.79
N GLY A 194 30.28 2.58 6.22
CA GLY A 194 28.86 2.38 6.59
C GLY A 194 27.90 2.42 5.39
N ASP A 195 28.26 3.19 4.36
CA ASP A 195 27.49 3.32 3.12
C ASP A 195 27.47 2.03 2.29
N SER A 196 28.46 1.16 2.41
CA SER A 196 28.59 -0.02 1.55
C SER A 196 27.43 -1.01 1.69
N GLU A 197 27.02 -1.34 2.92
CA GLU A 197 25.90 -2.25 3.17
C GLU A 197 24.57 -1.62 2.76
N MET A 198 24.41 -0.32 2.98
CA MET A 198 23.19 0.39 2.63
C MET A 198 23.05 0.59 1.11
N ILE A 199 24.13 0.92 0.41
CA ILE A 199 24.21 0.94 -1.07
C ILE A 199 23.90 -0.45 -1.62
N PHE A 200 24.46 -1.50 -1.01
CA PHE A 200 24.20 -2.87 -1.40
C PHE A 200 22.71 -3.23 -1.25
N GLY A 201 22.10 -2.87 -0.13
CA GLY A 201 20.67 -3.04 0.12
C GLY A 201 19.81 -2.33 -0.92
N ASN A 202 20.08 -1.06 -1.22
CA ASN A 202 19.38 -0.31 -2.25
C ASN A 202 19.51 -0.95 -3.64
N LYS A 203 20.70 -1.45 -4.00
CA LYS A 203 20.91 -2.13 -5.28
C LYS A 203 20.08 -3.42 -5.38
N MET A 204 19.98 -4.17 -4.28
CA MET A 204 19.15 -5.37 -4.21
C MET A 204 17.65 -5.05 -4.33
N ALA A 205 17.18 -4.00 -3.65
CA ALA A 205 15.81 -3.53 -3.73
C ALA A 205 15.46 -3.12 -5.17
N LEU A 206 16.29 -2.28 -5.79
CA LEU A 206 16.08 -1.79 -7.15
C LEU A 206 15.99 -2.94 -8.17
N LEU A 207 17.02 -3.80 -8.22
CA LEU A 207 17.09 -4.90 -9.19
C LEU A 207 16.03 -5.97 -8.94
N GLY A 208 15.74 -6.28 -7.66
CA GLY A 208 14.71 -7.26 -7.29
C GLY A 208 13.31 -6.81 -7.71
N GLY A 209 12.98 -5.53 -7.50
CA GLY A 209 11.72 -4.96 -7.96
C GLY A 209 11.63 -4.91 -9.49
N ASP A 210 12.71 -4.53 -10.18
CA ASP A 210 12.74 -4.45 -11.65
C ASP A 210 12.57 -5.83 -12.31
N TYR A 211 13.19 -6.86 -11.74
CA TYR A 211 13.03 -8.24 -12.20
C TYR A 211 11.57 -8.71 -12.13
N LEU A 212 10.89 -8.48 -10.99
CA LEU A 212 9.48 -8.86 -10.85
C LEU A 212 8.59 -8.09 -11.83
N LEU A 213 8.86 -6.80 -12.03
CA LEU A 213 8.11 -5.97 -12.97
C LEU A 213 8.34 -6.39 -14.43
N ALA A 214 9.56 -6.76 -14.81
CA ALA A 214 9.86 -7.26 -16.14
C ALA A 214 9.12 -8.57 -16.44
N ASN A 215 9.06 -9.48 -15.47
CA ASN A 215 8.28 -10.72 -15.57
C ASN A 215 6.78 -10.45 -15.66
N ALA A 216 6.25 -9.54 -14.84
CA ALA A 216 4.87 -9.11 -14.92
C ALA A 216 4.54 -8.53 -16.32
N CYS A 217 5.39 -7.65 -16.86
CA CYS A 217 5.23 -7.09 -18.21
C CYS A 217 5.24 -8.19 -19.29
N GLN A 218 6.11 -9.19 -19.17
CA GLN A 218 6.16 -10.31 -20.10
C GLN A 218 4.86 -11.13 -20.07
N GLN A 219 4.36 -11.46 -18.87
CA GLN A 219 3.10 -12.18 -18.72
C GLN A 219 1.91 -11.38 -19.25
N ILE A 220 1.87 -10.06 -18.99
CA ILE A 220 0.82 -9.17 -19.53
C ILE A 220 0.81 -9.20 -21.06
N ALA A 221 1.99 -9.13 -21.69
CA ALA A 221 2.11 -9.20 -23.14
C ALA A 221 1.63 -10.56 -23.70
N ASN A 222 1.83 -11.65 -22.94
CA ASN A 222 1.41 -12.99 -23.33
C ASN A 222 -0.11 -13.20 -23.31
N PHE A 223 -0.89 -12.38 -22.58
CA PHE A 223 -2.36 -12.40 -22.71
C PHE A 223 -2.86 -12.03 -24.10
N ARG A 224 -2.05 -11.32 -24.90
CA ARG A 224 -2.41 -10.83 -26.24
C ARG A 224 -3.74 -10.06 -26.28
N ASN A 225 -4.10 -9.45 -25.17
CA ASN A 225 -5.27 -8.60 -25.02
C ASN A 225 -4.78 -7.15 -24.82
N GLN A 226 -5.04 -6.29 -25.81
CA GLN A 226 -4.57 -4.91 -25.81
C GLN A 226 -5.23 -4.09 -24.71
N ASP A 227 -6.52 -4.27 -24.49
CA ASP A 227 -7.29 -3.51 -23.51
C ASP A 227 -6.85 -3.87 -22.09
N LEU A 228 -6.65 -5.17 -21.81
CA LEU A 228 -6.09 -5.63 -20.54
C LEU A 228 -4.68 -5.09 -20.33
N ASN A 229 -3.83 -5.09 -21.36
CA ASN A 229 -2.47 -4.57 -21.27
C ASN A 229 -2.46 -3.06 -20.95
N MET A 230 -3.31 -2.28 -21.62
CA MET A 230 -3.49 -0.86 -21.32
C MET A 230 -3.99 -0.64 -19.89
N LEU A 231 -4.98 -1.43 -19.46
CA LEU A 231 -5.55 -1.36 -18.12
C LEU A 231 -4.49 -1.63 -17.05
N ILE A 232 -3.75 -2.73 -17.12
CA ILE A 232 -2.73 -3.06 -16.10
C ILE A 232 -1.51 -2.13 -16.19
N SER A 233 -1.10 -1.71 -17.39
CA SER A 233 -0.04 -0.71 -17.55
C SER A 233 -0.41 0.63 -16.90
N SER A 234 -1.69 1.02 -16.98
CA SER A 234 -2.19 2.22 -16.30
C SER A 234 -2.16 2.06 -14.77
N ALA A 235 -2.41 0.86 -14.24
CA ALA A 235 -2.25 0.58 -12.80
C ALA A 235 -0.80 0.73 -12.35
N PHE A 236 0.16 0.30 -13.19
CA PHE A 236 1.59 0.48 -12.90
C PHE A 236 1.99 1.96 -12.87
N ARG A 237 1.50 2.77 -13.83
CA ARG A 237 1.69 4.22 -13.82
C ARG A 237 1.15 4.83 -12.52
N ASP A 238 -0.07 4.48 -12.13
CA ASP A 238 -0.72 5.00 -10.92
C ASP A 238 0.09 4.69 -9.65
N LEU A 239 0.63 3.47 -9.53
CA LEU A 239 1.54 3.09 -8.44
C LEU A 239 2.81 3.93 -8.42
N ALA A 240 3.39 4.19 -9.60
CA ALA A 240 4.58 5.04 -9.70
C ALA A 240 4.26 6.49 -9.29
N GLU A 241 3.14 7.04 -9.76
CA GLU A 241 2.67 8.40 -9.42
C GLU A 241 2.37 8.57 -7.93
N SER A 242 1.92 7.52 -7.23
CA SER A 242 1.67 7.56 -5.78
C SER A 242 2.89 8.03 -4.96
N ASN A 243 4.10 7.74 -5.46
CA ASN A 243 5.36 8.11 -4.82
C ASN A 243 5.73 9.59 -5.00
N PHE A 244 5.00 10.35 -5.82
CA PHE A 244 5.32 11.75 -6.13
C PHE A 244 4.21 12.72 -5.74
N ILE A 245 3.29 12.28 -4.87
CA ILE A 245 2.19 13.12 -4.37
C ILE A 245 2.57 13.78 -3.04
N GLY A 246 2.40 15.11 -3.03
CA GLY A 246 2.52 15.95 -1.85
C GLY A 246 3.94 16.17 -1.37
N ASP A 247 4.02 16.86 -0.23
CA ASP A 247 5.28 17.12 0.43
C ASP A 247 5.90 15.81 0.93
N ARG A 248 7.24 15.77 0.91
CA ARG A 248 8.05 14.67 1.44
C ARG A 248 9.20 15.22 2.26
N ASP A 249 9.75 14.39 3.13
CA ASP A 249 11.00 14.70 3.81
C ASP A 249 12.22 14.44 2.91
N GLU A 250 13.43 14.77 3.38
CA GLU A 250 14.68 14.52 2.66
C GLU A 250 14.98 13.02 2.47
N GLN A 251 14.31 12.12 3.21
CA GLN A 251 14.38 10.67 3.08
C GLN A 251 13.32 10.09 2.14
N ASN A 252 12.56 10.94 1.45
CA ASN A 252 11.48 10.59 0.52
C ASN A 252 10.26 9.92 1.18
N LEU A 253 10.04 10.13 2.47
CA LEU A 253 8.84 9.69 3.18
C LEU A 253 7.72 10.74 3.08
N PRO A 254 6.45 10.30 2.90
CA PRO A 254 5.35 11.21 2.65
C PRO A 254 4.98 12.03 3.88
N LEU A 255 4.82 13.33 3.69
CA LEU A 255 4.29 14.26 4.68
C LEU A 255 2.86 14.67 4.29
N PRO A 256 1.97 14.90 5.26
CA PRO A 256 0.64 15.42 5.00
C PRO A 256 0.69 16.87 4.52
N SER A 257 -0.24 17.26 3.67
CA SER A 257 -0.39 18.67 3.27
C SER A 257 -0.79 19.54 4.46
N LYS A 258 -0.44 20.82 4.41
CA LYS A 258 -0.93 21.80 5.39
C LYS A 258 -2.46 21.91 5.25
N PRO A 259 -3.23 21.85 6.35
CA PRO A 259 -4.67 22.01 6.29
C PRO A 259 -5.01 23.39 5.72
N THR A 260 -5.87 23.42 4.70
CA THR A 260 -6.24 24.68 4.05
C THR A 260 -7.34 25.37 4.86
N SER A 261 -7.12 26.62 5.31
CA SER A 261 -8.10 27.39 6.10
C SER A 261 -9.47 27.60 5.43
N ALA A 262 -9.61 27.28 4.15
CA ALA A 262 -10.83 27.45 3.35
C ALA A 262 -11.88 26.36 3.56
N VAL A 263 -11.58 25.26 4.26
CA VAL A 263 -12.53 24.14 4.44
C VAL A 263 -13.40 24.30 5.70
N ALA A 264 -13.10 25.26 6.57
CA ALA A 264 -13.79 25.52 7.84
C ALA A 264 -15.27 25.99 7.71
N GLY A 265 -15.86 25.98 6.51
CA GLY A 265 -17.20 26.54 6.26
C GLY A 265 -18.09 25.80 5.24
N LYS A 266 -17.73 24.60 4.74
CA LYS A 266 -18.62 23.81 3.88
C LYS A 266 -19.33 22.69 4.67
N SER A 267 -20.63 22.58 4.44
CA SER A 267 -21.65 21.93 5.28
C SER A 267 -21.80 20.41 5.07
N SER A 268 -20.72 19.67 4.87
CA SER A 268 -20.68 18.22 5.12
C SER A 268 -19.25 17.80 5.49
N PRO A 269 -19.02 17.19 6.67
CA PRO A 269 -17.69 16.78 7.10
C PRO A 269 -17.12 15.60 6.31
N ASP A 270 -17.96 14.88 5.55
CA ASP A 270 -17.59 13.71 4.75
C ASP A 270 -17.99 13.95 3.28
N CYS A 271 -17.11 13.60 2.35
CA CYS A 271 -17.35 13.70 0.91
C CYS A 271 -18.36 12.62 0.45
N SER A 272 -19.07 12.82 -0.65
CA SER A 272 -19.81 11.71 -1.28
C SER A 272 -18.86 10.69 -1.92
N LEU A 273 -19.34 9.51 -2.32
CA LEU A 273 -18.50 8.54 -3.05
C LEU A 273 -18.15 9.04 -4.46
N GLU A 274 -19.03 9.80 -5.11
CA GLU A 274 -18.75 10.42 -6.41
C GLU A 274 -17.69 11.53 -6.29
N GLU A 275 -17.73 12.30 -5.19
CA GLU A 275 -16.74 13.36 -4.91
C GLU A 275 -15.32 12.82 -4.62
N LEU A 276 -15.20 11.51 -4.36
CA LEU A 276 -13.94 10.80 -4.24
C LEU A 276 -13.47 10.20 -5.58
N GLY A 277 -14.15 10.49 -6.69
CA GLY A 277 -13.66 10.19 -8.03
C GLY A 277 -12.60 11.20 -8.49
N PHE A 278 -11.51 10.70 -9.07
CA PHE A 278 -10.37 11.48 -9.58
C PHE A 278 -10.30 11.41 -11.12
N GLY A 279 -11.45 11.25 -11.78
CA GLY A 279 -11.57 10.93 -13.22
C GLY A 279 -11.55 9.42 -13.53
N ASP A 280 -11.14 8.62 -12.56
CA ASP A 280 -11.08 7.15 -12.63
C ASP A 280 -12.45 6.47 -12.74
N LEU A 281 -13.53 7.14 -12.33
CA LEU A 281 -14.89 6.63 -12.46
C LEU A 281 -15.41 6.66 -13.90
N GLU A 282 -14.86 7.53 -14.75
CA GLU A 282 -15.23 7.67 -16.16
C GLU A 282 -14.32 6.83 -17.05
N ASP A 283 -13.00 7.05 -16.95
CA ASP A 283 -11.97 6.29 -17.65
C ASP A 283 -10.78 6.06 -16.72
N ASN A 284 -10.73 4.87 -16.12
CA ASN A 284 -9.64 4.48 -15.23
C ASN A 284 -8.32 4.20 -15.97
N THR A 285 -8.24 4.29 -17.29
CA THR A 285 -6.97 4.17 -18.02
C THR A 285 -6.21 5.50 -18.11
N GLN A 286 -6.89 6.64 -17.94
CA GLN A 286 -6.26 7.96 -17.89
C GLN A 286 -5.56 8.22 -16.55
N PRO A 287 -4.59 9.15 -16.50
CA PRO A 287 -4.04 9.64 -15.24
C PRO A 287 -5.13 10.29 -14.37
N MET A 288 -5.06 10.04 -13.06
CA MET A 288 -5.99 10.65 -12.10
C MET A 288 -5.70 12.13 -11.90
N SER A 289 -6.76 12.94 -11.76
CA SER A 289 -6.62 14.36 -11.45
C SER A 289 -6.20 14.56 -9.99
N MET A 290 -5.13 15.32 -9.79
CA MET A 290 -4.64 15.74 -8.47
C MET A 290 -5.30 17.05 -8.01
N GLU A 291 -6.15 17.66 -8.84
CA GLU A 291 -6.75 18.97 -8.57
C GLU A 291 -7.65 18.91 -7.34
N SER A 292 -7.44 19.84 -6.40
CA SER A 292 -8.27 20.01 -5.19
C SER A 292 -8.30 18.82 -4.22
N ALA A 293 -7.44 17.80 -4.40
CA ALA A 293 -7.34 16.69 -3.45
C ALA A 293 -6.49 17.05 -2.23
N MET A 294 -5.37 17.74 -2.45
CA MET A 294 -4.39 18.08 -1.41
C MET A 294 -4.95 19.10 -0.42
N GLY A 295 -4.76 18.85 0.88
CA GLY A 295 -5.26 19.71 1.95
C GLY A 295 -6.71 19.46 2.37
N ASN A 296 -7.46 18.60 1.65
CA ASN A 296 -8.68 17.99 2.16
C ASN A 296 -8.33 16.57 2.67
N PRO A 297 -8.64 16.23 3.94
CA PRO A 297 -8.12 15.01 4.54
C PRO A 297 -8.64 13.74 3.86
N GLU A 298 -9.93 13.67 3.54
CA GLU A 298 -10.52 12.48 2.92
C GLU A 298 -10.09 12.32 1.45
N LYS A 299 -10.04 13.42 0.69
CA LYS A 299 -9.60 13.39 -0.72
C LYS A 299 -8.12 13.11 -0.86
N GLU A 300 -7.27 13.76 -0.06
CA GLU A 300 -5.83 13.52 -0.06
C GLU A 300 -5.53 12.07 0.31
N TRP A 301 -6.14 11.58 1.39
CA TRP A 301 -5.98 10.19 1.81
C TRP A 301 -6.45 9.23 0.72
N SER A 302 -7.63 9.47 0.15
CA SER A 302 -8.21 8.60 -0.88
C SER A 302 -7.34 8.57 -2.13
N LEU A 303 -6.87 9.72 -2.63
CA LEU A 303 -6.02 9.79 -3.82
C LEU A 303 -4.72 9.01 -3.61
N ARG A 304 -4.03 9.23 -2.48
CA ARG A 304 -2.78 8.55 -2.14
C ARG A 304 -2.96 7.03 -2.14
N HIS A 305 -4.06 6.53 -1.59
CA HIS A 305 -4.26 5.08 -1.42
C HIS A 305 -4.96 4.41 -2.61
N VAL A 306 -5.72 5.16 -3.43
CA VAL A 306 -6.15 4.69 -4.75
C VAL A 306 -4.91 4.50 -5.63
N LEU A 307 -4.01 5.48 -5.70
CA LEU A 307 -2.78 5.36 -6.49
C LEU A 307 -1.81 4.32 -5.92
N GLY A 308 -1.60 4.33 -4.60
CA GLY A 308 -0.70 3.41 -3.88
C GLY A 308 -1.20 1.97 -3.78
N GLY A 309 -2.41 1.69 -4.28
CA GLY A 309 -2.84 0.31 -4.39
C GLY A 309 -4.27 0.05 -4.90
N GLY A 310 -5.24 0.88 -4.54
CA GLY A 310 -6.64 0.65 -4.92
C GLY A 310 -6.85 0.53 -6.42
N SER A 311 -6.09 1.27 -7.22
CA SER A 311 -6.09 1.24 -8.67
C SER A 311 -5.64 -0.13 -9.21
N LEU A 312 -4.54 -0.68 -8.71
CA LEU A 312 -4.06 -2.00 -9.14
C LEU A 312 -5.07 -3.10 -8.75
N LEU A 313 -5.58 -3.13 -7.51
CA LEU A 313 -6.56 -4.15 -7.12
C LEU A 313 -7.86 -4.04 -7.95
N GLY A 314 -8.39 -2.83 -8.11
CA GLY A 314 -9.57 -2.57 -8.92
C GLY A 314 -9.38 -2.98 -10.38
N LYS A 315 -8.30 -2.53 -11.02
CA LYS A 315 -8.00 -2.83 -12.43
C LYS A 315 -7.74 -4.31 -12.67
N SER A 316 -7.14 -5.01 -11.71
CA SER A 316 -6.98 -6.47 -11.78
C SER A 316 -8.32 -7.21 -11.66
N CYS A 317 -9.23 -6.76 -10.79
CA CYS A 317 -10.58 -7.32 -10.70
C CYS A 317 -11.36 -7.07 -12.00
N GLN A 318 -11.32 -5.85 -12.54
CA GLN A 318 -11.91 -5.52 -13.85
C GLN A 318 -11.30 -6.37 -14.97
N GLY A 319 -9.98 -6.50 -15.01
CA GLY A 319 -9.26 -7.31 -16.00
C GLY A 319 -9.63 -8.78 -15.92
N ALA A 320 -9.86 -9.31 -14.72
CA ALA A 320 -10.30 -10.70 -14.54
C ALA A 320 -11.71 -10.94 -15.10
N LEU A 321 -12.62 -9.98 -14.92
CA LEU A 321 -13.96 -10.02 -15.51
C LEU A 321 -13.93 -9.84 -17.03
N MET A 322 -13.01 -9.00 -17.54
CA MET A 322 -12.75 -8.84 -18.97
C MET A 322 -12.29 -10.16 -19.60
N LEU A 323 -11.35 -10.87 -18.97
CA LEU A 323 -10.89 -12.19 -19.42
C LEU A 323 -12.00 -13.26 -19.38
N ALA A 324 -12.95 -13.14 -18.45
CA ALA A 324 -14.12 -14.01 -18.37
C ALA A 324 -15.21 -13.70 -19.43
N GLY A 325 -15.03 -12.67 -20.26
CA GLY A 325 -16.03 -12.27 -21.25
C GLY A 325 -17.30 -11.68 -20.63
N GLN A 326 -17.21 -11.13 -19.41
CA GLN A 326 -18.34 -10.50 -18.73
C GLN A 326 -18.70 -9.16 -19.38
N PRO A 327 -19.96 -8.67 -19.27
CA PRO A 327 -20.35 -7.37 -19.79
C PRO A 327 -19.52 -6.22 -19.21
N GLU A 328 -19.27 -5.17 -20.00
CA GLU A 328 -18.46 -4.01 -19.59
C GLU A 328 -18.95 -3.36 -18.29
N GLU A 329 -20.27 -3.32 -18.07
CA GLU A 329 -20.86 -2.83 -16.83
C GLU A 329 -20.35 -3.64 -15.62
N LEU A 330 -20.37 -4.97 -15.71
CA LEU A 330 -19.87 -5.83 -14.63
C LEU A 330 -18.36 -5.69 -14.46
N GLN A 331 -17.61 -5.48 -15.55
CA GLN A 331 -16.17 -5.19 -15.49
C GLN A 331 -15.90 -3.90 -14.68
N LYS A 332 -16.66 -2.82 -14.94
CA LYS A 332 -16.57 -1.56 -14.16
C LYS A 332 -16.94 -1.75 -12.69
N GLN A 333 -17.94 -2.59 -12.40
CA GLN A 333 -18.24 -2.98 -11.03
C GLN A 333 -17.04 -3.69 -10.37
N GLY A 334 -16.33 -4.57 -11.10
CA GLY A 334 -15.09 -5.18 -10.61
C GLY A 334 -14.01 -4.15 -10.20
N TYR A 335 -13.86 -3.07 -10.97
CA TYR A 335 -12.98 -1.96 -10.60
C TYR A 335 -13.39 -1.30 -9.28
N LEU A 336 -14.67 -0.93 -9.15
CA LEU A 336 -15.21 -0.28 -7.96
C LEU A 336 -15.07 -1.16 -6.72
N PHE A 337 -15.31 -2.47 -6.86
CA PHE A 337 -15.13 -3.43 -5.79
C PHE A 337 -13.70 -3.42 -5.25
N GLY A 338 -12.70 -3.63 -6.12
CA GLY A 338 -11.30 -3.68 -5.70
C GLY A 338 -10.81 -2.35 -5.13
N ARG A 339 -11.24 -1.22 -5.72
CA ARG A 339 -10.95 0.13 -5.23
C ARG A 339 -11.48 0.34 -3.81
N HIS A 340 -12.76 0.05 -3.56
CA HIS A 340 -13.36 0.24 -2.25
C HIS A 340 -12.83 -0.74 -1.20
N LEU A 341 -12.62 -2.01 -1.56
CA LEU A 341 -12.03 -2.98 -0.66
C LEU A 341 -10.62 -2.55 -0.22
N SER A 342 -9.78 -2.07 -1.16
CA SER A 342 -8.43 -1.59 -0.85
C SER A 342 -8.45 -0.38 0.08
N LEU A 343 -9.40 0.56 -0.10
CA LEU A 343 -9.53 1.73 0.77
C LEU A 343 -10.02 1.33 2.17
N ALA A 344 -11.08 0.52 2.27
CA ALA A 344 -11.54 0.00 3.55
C ALA A 344 -10.41 -0.72 4.31
N TRP A 345 -9.62 -1.49 3.57
CA TRP A 345 -8.46 -2.18 4.11
C TRP A 345 -7.41 -1.24 4.66
N GLN A 346 -7.04 -0.23 3.88
CA GLN A 346 -6.03 0.72 4.31
C GLN A 346 -6.48 1.51 5.53
N ALA A 347 -7.76 1.90 5.61
CA ALA A 347 -8.30 2.58 6.78
C ALA A 347 -8.19 1.70 8.04
N CYS A 348 -8.37 0.40 7.91
CA CYS A 348 -8.16 -0.56 8.99
C CYS A 348 -6.67 -0.63 9.42
N ILE A 349 -5.73 -0.71 8.48
CA ILE A 349 -4.28 -0.65 8.77
C ILE A 349 -3.93 0.63 9.53
N ASP A 350 -4.47 1.76 9.08
CA ASP A 350 -4.20 3.08 9.66
C ASP A 350 -4.70 3.21 11.11
N LEU A 351 -5.71 2.42 11.52
CA LEU A 351 -6.21 2.37 12.89
C LEU A 351 -5.35 1.51 13.82
N GLN A 352 -4.61 0.52 13.31
CA GLN A 352 -3.86 -0.45 14.12
C GLN A 352 -2.91 0.18 15.16
N PRO A 353 -2.15 1.25 14.84
CA PRO A 353 -1.27 1.89 15.82
C PRO A 353 -2.03 2.51 17.02
N PHE A 354 -3.32 2.77 16.87
CA PHE A 354 -4.16 3.48 17.85
C PHE A 354 -5.09 2.55 18.64
N LEU A 355 -5.04 1.23 18.41
CA LEU A 355 -5.82 0.25 19.17
C LEU A 355 -5.41 0.17 20.64
N HIS A 356 -4.15 0.47 20.93
CA HIS A 356 -3.61 0.51 22.29
C HIS A 356 -3.43 1.96 22.74
N SER A 357 -3.69 2.24 24.01
CA SER A 357 -3.56 3.59 24.58
C SER A 357 -2.13 4.15 24.52
N ASN A 358 -1.13 3.27 24.44
CA ASN A 358 0.28 3.64 24.36
C ASN A 358 0.90 3.04 23.10
N LEU A 359 1.65 3.87 22.37
CA LEU A 359 2.47 3.43 21.27
C LEU A 359 3.70 2.65 21.82
N PRO A 360 3.99 1.43 21.34
CA PRO A 360 5.16 0.68 21.79
C PRO A 360 6.46 1.45 21.49
N ALA A 361 7.45 1.32 22.37
CA ALA A 361 8.72 2.04 22.24
C ALA A 361 9.39 1.77 20.87
N GLY A 362 9.78 2.85 20.17
CA GLY A 362 10.40 2.77 18.85
C GLY A 362 9.44 2.48 17.69
N SER A 363 8.13 2.40 17.94
CA SER A 363 7.13 2.25 16.87
C SER A 363 6.84 3.59 16.21
N GLN A 364 6.59 3.56 14.91
CA GLN A 364 6.19 4.70 14.08
C GLN A 364 4.89 4.35 13.35
N PHE A 365 4.14 5.36 12.93
CA PHE A 365 2.95 5.21 12.09
C PHE A 365 3.01 6.18 10.90
N SER A 366 2.22 5.92 9.86
CA SER A 366 2.22 6.77 8.67
C SER A 366 1.65 8.16 8.99
N LEU A 367 2.39 9.21 8.64
CA LEU A 367 1.97 10.61 8.81
C LEU A 367 0.88 11.03 7.83
N VAL A 368 0.68 10.26 6.76
CA VAL A 368 -0.41 10.45 5.78
C VAL A 368 -1.56 9.46 6.00
N SER A 369 -1.63 8.85 7.19
CA SER A 369 -2.75 7.99 7.58
C SER A 369 -4.03 8.79 7.83
N ALA A 370 -5.19 8.15 7.65
CA ALA A 370 -6.48 8.80 7.84
C ALA A 370 -6.64 9.44 9.24
N PRO A 371 -6.24 8.79 10.36
CA PRO A 371 -6.33 9.40 11.69
C PRO A 371 -5.55 10.71 11.79
N VAL A 372 -4.34 10.76 11.20
CA VAL A 372 -3.49 11.95 11.22
C VAL A 372 -4.11 13.06 10.39
N LEU A 373 -4.54 12.77 9.15
CA LEU A 373 -5.13 13.76 8.26
C LEU A 373 -6.44 14.35 8.82
N TYR A 374 -7.33 13.52 9.36
CA TYR A 374 -8.55 14.01 10.01
C TYR A 374 -8.27 14.79 11.29
N HIS A 375 -7.24 14.42 12.04
CA HIS A 375 -6.85 15.18 13.22
C HIS A 375 -6.23 16.54 12.85
N LEU A 376 -5.47 16.63 11.76
CA LEU A 376 -4.93 17.89 11.24
C LEU A 376 -6.00 18.89 10.82
N GLU A 377 -7.14 18.41 10.32
CA GLU A 377 -8.30 19.26 10.04
C GLU A 377 -8.94 19.79 11.34
N TYR A 378 -8.99 18.97 12.39
CA TYR A 378 -9.56 19.32 13.69
C TYR A 378 -8.66 20.26 14.51
N ASP A 379 -7.37 19.94 14.60
CA ASP A 379 -6.34 20.73 15.29
C ASP A 379 -5.13 20.97 14.36
N PRO A 380 -5.15 22.06 13.57
CA PRO A 380 -4.02 22.42 12.71
C PRO A 380 -2.71 22.71 13.45
N SER A 381 -2.75 23.00 14.76
CA SER A 381 -1.56 23.40 15.52
C SER A 381 -0.51 22.28 15.62
N ILE A 382 -0.97 21.03 15.56
CA ILE A 382 -0.11 19.85 15.62
C ILE A 382 0.80 19.70 14.38
N TYR A 383 0.50 20.40 13.28
CA TYR A 383 1.36 20.42 12.10
C TYR A 383 2.77 20.92 12.43
N ALA A 384 2.93 21.79 13.44
CA ALA A 384 4.24 22.23 13.90
C ALA A 384 5.12 21.08 14.43
N ALA A 385 4.51 20.01 14.97
CA ALA A 385 5.24 18.81 15.36
C ALA A 385 5.67 17.96 14.15
N ILE A 386 4.83 17.90 13.11
CA ILE A 386 5.11 17.18 11.86
C ILE A 386 6.18 17.91 11.04
N GLU A 387 6.20 19.24 11.05
CA GLU A 387 7.16 20.05 10.29
C GLU A 387 8.61 19.82 10.74
N LYS A 388 8.83 19.40 11.99
CA LYS A 388 10.14 18.95 12.49
C LYS A 388 10.67 17.74 11.71
N GLY A 389 9.77 16.95 11.13
CA GLY A 389 10.09 15.79 10.30
C GLY A 389 10.56 16.10 8.89
N ARG A 390 10.63 17.38 8.47
CA ARG A 390 11.00 17.75 7.09
C ARG A 390 12.40 17.27 6.68
N LYS A 391 13.34 17.19 7.62
CA LYS A 391 14.67 16.61 7.37
C LYS A 391 14.68 15.10 7.51
N SER A 392 14.00 14.59 8.54
CA SER A 392 13.84 13.17 8.78
C SER A 392 12.63 12.97 9.67
N VAL A 393 11.69 12.11 9.26
CA VAL A 393 10.53 11.75 10.10
C VAL A 393 10.93 11.14 11.44
N ASP A 394 12.15 10.64 11.60
CA ASP A 394 12.66 10.09 12.86
C ASP A 394 12.80 11.16 13.95
N ALA A 395 12.85 12.45 13.57
CA ALA A 395 12.88 13.58 14.49
C ALA A 395 11.51 13.89 15.13
N ILE A 396 10.43 13.24 14.69
CA ILE A 396 9.07 13.45 15.21
C ILE A 396 8.87 12.69 16.52
N ASP A 397 8.27 13.37 17.51
CA ASP A 397 7.79 12.74 18.75
C ASP A 397 6.46 12.01 18.50
N TYR A 398 6.57 10.78 17.98
CA TYR A 398 5.41 9.90 17.72
C TYR A 398 4.55 9.63 18.96
N PRO A 399 5.10 9.38 20.18
CA PRO A 399 4.29 9.23 21.39
C PRO A 399 3.40 10.44 21.71
N SER A 400 3.92 11.66 21.58
CA SER A 400 3.10 12.86 21.80
C SER A 400 2.06 13.06 20.71
N LEU A 401 2.43 12.85 19.45
CA LEU A 401 1.51 12.89 18.30
C LEU A 401 0.38 11.85 18.43
N HIS A 402 0.71 10.63 18.85
CA HIS A 402 -0.23 9.54 19.08
C HIS A 402 -1.28 9.89 20.13
N ARG A 403 -0.86 10.45 21.28
CA ARG A 403 -1.79 10.89 22.34
C ARG A 403 -2.73 11.99 21.86
N ALA A 404 -2.21 12.98 21.15
CA ALA A 404 -3.04 14.08 20.63
C ALA A 404 -4.12 13.55 19.67
N ILE A 405 -3.72 12.72 18.69
CA ILE A 405 -4.65 12.08 17.75
C ILE A 405 -5.68 11.22 18.49
N GLY A 406 -5.26 10.47 19.50
CA GLY A 406 -6.13 9.62 20.31
C GLY A 406 -7.22 10.38 21.09
N THR A 407 -7.02 11.67 21.36
CA THR A 407 -8.04 12.53 21.99
C THR A 407 -8.97 13.22 21.00
N GLY A 408 -8.62 13.24 19.71
CA GLY A 408 -9.38 13.93 18.67
C GLY A 408 -10.37 13.05 17.92
N PRO A 409 -11.14 13.64 16.99
CA PRO A 409 -12.15 12.91 16.21
C PRO A 409 -11.56 12.03 15.09
N GLY A 410 -10.23 12.06 14.89
CA GLY A 410 -9.56 11.37 13.78
C GLY A 410 -9.84 9.87 13.75
N LEU A 411 -9.82 9.20 14.90
CA LEU A 411 -10.08 7.77 15.00
C LEU A 411 -11.52 7.41 14.60
N GLU A 412 -12.51 8.16 15.08
CA GLU A 412 -13.91 7.88 14.74
C GLU A 412 -14.21 8.17 13.27
N ARG A 413 -13.63 9.24 12.71
CA ARG A 413 -13.77 9.54 11.28
C ARG A 413 -13.11 8.50 10.40
N THR A 414 -11.95 7.95 10.80
CA THR A 414 -11.35 6.82 10.09
C THR A 414 -12.22 5.55 10.16
N LYS A 415 -12.88 5.27 11.30
CA LYS A 415 -13.85 4.17 11.39
C LYS A 415 -15.06 4.37 10.46
N ASN A 416 -15.57 5.60 10.37
CA ASN A 416 -16.65 5.92 9.43
C ASN A 416 -16.22 5.79 7.98
N LEU A 417 -15.01 6.25 7.64
CA LEU A 417 -14.41 6.08 6.31
C LEU A 417 -14.26 4.60 5.94
N MET A 418 -13.79 3.77 6.88
CA MET A 418 -13.70 2.32 6.71
C MET A 418 -15.09 1.72 6.43
N ARG A 419 -16.09 2.02 7.27
CA ARG A 419 -17.47 1.53 7.08
C ARG A 419 -18.06 1.97 5.74
N LYS A 420 -17.86 3.23 5.36
CA LYS A 420 -18.30 3.81 4.08
C LYS A 420 -17.80 2.98 2.90
N HIS A 421 -16.50 2.69 2.84
CA HIS A 421 -15.93 1.90 1.75
C HIS A 421 -16.29 0.42 1.83
N SER A 422 -16.40 -0.18 3.02
CA SER A 422 -16.87 -1.56 3.17
C SER A 422 -18.31 -1.73 2.67
N ILE A 423 -19.22 -0.79 2.98
CA ILE A 423 -20.61 -0.81 2.50
C ILE A 423 -20.63 -0.67 0.98
N ALA A 424 -19.83 0.24 0.42
CA ALA A 424 -19.73 0.38 -1.03
C ALA A 424 -19.22 -0.92 -1.69
N ALA A 425 -18.22 -1.59 -1.12
CA ALA A 425 -17.74 -2.88 -1.61
C ALA A 425 -18.82 -3.98 -1.50
N MET A 426 -19.58 -4.04 -0.41
CA MET A 426 -20.72 -4.95 -0.23
C MET A 426 -21.79 -4.76 -1.31
N GLN A 427 -22.18 -3.51 -1.57
CA GLN A 427 -23.19 -3.17 -2.58
C GLN A 427 -22.77 -3.62 -3.98
N VAL A 428 -21.48 -3.56 -4.28
CA VAL A 428 -20.96 -4.09 -5.54
C VAL A 428 -21.02 -5.61 -5.58
N LEU A 429 -20.68 -6.30 -4.47
CA LEU A 429 -20.80 -7.77 -4.40
C LEU A 429 -22.24 -8.26 -4.58
N ASP A 430 -23.24 -7.51 -4.14
CA ASP A 430 -24.66 -7.87 -4.31
C ASP A 430 -25.09 -7.95 -5.79
N ARG A 431 -24.31 -7.37 -6.70
CA ARG A 431 -24.49 -7.51 -8.16
C ARG A 431 -23.98 -8.84 -8.70
N LEU A 432 -23.13 -9.55 -7.96
CA LEU A 432 -22.59 -10.85 -8.35
C LEU A 432 -23.52 -11.99 -7.93
N PRO A 433 -23.52 -13.12 -8.65
CA PRO A 433 -24.29 -14.31 -8.28
C PRO A 433 -24.02 -14.81 -6.85
N PRO A 434 -25.03 -15.35 -6.14
CA PRO A 434 -24.88 -15.95 -4.82
C PRO A 434 -24.06 -17.23 -4.89
N THR A 435 -22.75 -17.10 -4.67
CA THR A 435 -21.77 -18.19 -4.67
C THR A 435 -21.00 -18.24 -3.36
N ASP A 436 -20.34 -19.36 -3.09
CA ASP A 436 -19.43 -19.49 -1.95
C ASP A 436 -18.29 -18.46 -2.04
N ALA A 437 -17.80 -18.18 -3.24
CA ALA A 437 -16.77 -17.17 -3.47
C ALA A 437 -17.25 -15.75 -3.13
N ARG A 438 -18.50 -15.39 -3.49
CA ARG A 438 -19.11 -14.12 -3.06
C ARG A 438 -19.23 -14.05 -1.54
N THR A 439 -19.69 -15.12 -0.92
CA THR A 439 -19.84 -15.21 0.54
C THR A 439 -18.50 -15.08 1.26
N ALA A 440 -17.42 -15.67 0.70
CA ALA A 440 -16.07 -15.52 1.24
C ALA A 440 -15.56 -14.07 1.15
N LEU A 441 -15.81 -13.37 0.03
CA LEU A 441 -15.52 -11.93 -0.08
C LEU A 441 -16.32 -11.11 0.94
N GLN A 442 -17.57 -11.49 1.21
CA GLN A 442 -18.37 -10.85 2.24
C GLN A 442 -17.79 -11.06 3.65
N ASN A 443 -17.41 -12.29 3.98
CA ASN A 443 -16.78 -12.63 5.27
C ASN A 443 -15.46 -11.90 5.46
N ILE A 444 -14.66 -11.75 4.39
CA ILE A 444 -13.44 -10.93 4.40
C ILE A 444 -13.76 -9.49 4.80
N ILE A 445 -14.72 -8.84 4.14
CA ILE A 445 -15.08 -7.45 4.44
C ILE A 445 -15.59 -7.30 5.89
N LEU A 446 -16.41 -8.23 6.36
CA LEU A 446 -16.94 -8.22 7.73
C LEU A 446 -15.81 -8.37 8.76
N ALA A 447 -14.88 -9.32 8.54
CA ALA A 447 -13.75 -9.55 9.43
C ALA A 447 -12.81 -8.33 9.54
N MET A 448 -12.81 -7.42 8.56
CA MET A 448 -12.05 -6.16 8.62
C MET A 448 -12.70 -5.10 9.50
N GLN A 449 -14.04 -5.10 9.61
CA GLN A 449 -14.78 -4.07 10.33
C GLN A 449 -14.73 -4.21 11.86
N GLU A 450 -14.43 -5.41 12.34
CA GLU A 450 -14.44 -5.76 13.77
C GLU A 450 -13.09 -5.50 14.49
N LEU A 451 -12.14 -4.84 13.81
CA LEU A 451 -10.78 -4.57 14.31
C LEU A 451 -10.65 -3.37 15.26
#